data_AF-Q7Z1U5-F1
#
_entry.id   AF-Q7Z1U5-F1
#
_cell.length_a   1.000
_cell.length_b   1.000
_cell.length_c   1.000
_cell.angle_alpha   90.00
_cell.angle_beta   90.00
_cell.angle_gamma   90.00
#
_symmetry.space_group_name_H-M   'P 1'
#
loop_
_entity.id
_entity.type
_entity.pdbx_description
1 polymer ?
#
loop_
_entity_poly.entity_id
_entity_poly.type
_entity_poly.pdbx_seq_one_letter_code
_entity_poly.pdbx_strand_id
1 'polypeptide(L)'
;FLFFSCWEEYIQKYFNGDWSKIKNIGSDTFEFLIKKCGNDSGDGETIFNKKLKNAQQQCKKNKSTDTKINPSVISCDCSEPIYIRGCQPKRYDGFISPGKGGEKQWICKDTIIHGHTNG
;
A
#
# COMPACT_ATOMS: atom_id res chain seq x y z
N PHE A 1 -14.23 -24.58 4.63
CA PHE A 1 -15.24 -24.06 3.69
C PHE A 1 -14.96 -22.60 3.31
N LEU A 2 -15.00 -21.65 4.24
CA LEU A 2 -14.79 -20.20 3.98
C LEU A 2 -13.46 -19.86 3.25
N PHE A 3 -12.38 -20.53 3.64
CA PHE A 3 -11.08 -20.41 2.98
C PHE A 3 -11.16 -20.83 1.50
N PHE A 4 -11.70 -22.03 1.24
CA PHE A 4 -11.79 -22.60 -0.10
C PHE A 4 -12.67 -21.75 -1.02
N SER A 5 -13.84 -21.31 -0.55
CA SER A 5 -14.72 -20.44 -1.32
C SER A 5 -14.07 -19.09 -1.67
N CYS A 6 -13.20 -18.56 -0.80
CA CYS A 6 -12.49 -17.30 -1.06
C CYS A 6 -11.43 -17.45 -2.16
N TRP A 7 -10.71 -18.57 -2.16
CA TRP A 7 -9.74 -18.88 -3.22
C TRP A 7 -10.43 -19.25 -4.53
N GLU A 8 -11.54 -20.01 -4.46
CA GLU A 8 -12.31 -20.45 -5.62
C GLU A 8 -12.79 -19.27 -6.48
N GLU A 9 -13.22 -18.16 -5.86
CA GLU A 9 -13.61 -16.95 -6.59
C GLU A 9 -12.47 -16.43 -7.49
N TYR A 10 -11.23 -16.45 -6.98
CA TYR A 10 -10.06 -16.03 -7.74
C TYR A 10 -9.70 -17.03 -8.83
N ILE A 11 -9.69 -18.34 -8.50
CA ILE A 11 -9.36 -19.40 -9.46
C ILE A 11 -10.40 -19.47 -10.59
N GLN A 12 -11.68 -19.29 -10.30
CA GLN A 12 -12.74 -19.25 -11.31
C GLN A 12 -12.56 -18.07 -12.26
N LYS A 13 -12.26 -16.88 -11.72
CA LYS A 13 -12.15 -15.67 -12.54
C LYS A 13 -10.89 -15.64 -13.43
N TYR A 14 -9.75 -16.14 -12.93
CA TYR A 14 -8.45 -15.98 -13.59
C TYR A 14 -7.92 -17.27 -14.23
N PHE A 15 -8.37 -18.44 -13.75
CA PHE A 15 -7.92 -19.74 -14.25
C PHE A 15 -9.07 -20.61 -14.77
N ASN A 16 -10.28 -20.07 -14.95
CA ASN A 16 -11.46 -20.82 -15.40
C ASN A 16 -11.74 -22.08 -14.55
N GLY A 17 -11.47 -21.99 -13.25
CA GLY A 17 -11.66 -23.11 -12.32
C GLY A 17 -10.52 -24.15 -12.33
N ASP A 18 -9.45 -23.93 -13.12
CA ASP A 18 -8.31 -24.82 -13.17
C ASP A 18 -7.35 -24.60 -11.99
N TRP A 19 -7.58 -25.37 -10.94
CA TRP A 19 -6.74 -25.37 -9.74
C TRP A 19 -5.30 -25.84 -9.99
N SER A 20 -5.00 -26.53 -11.08
CA SER A 20 -3.62 -26.95 -11.38
C SER A 20 -2.69 -25.76 -11.63
N LYS A 21 -3.25 -24.63 -12.08
CA LYS A 21 -2.53 -23.38 -12.35
C LYS A 21 -2.23 -22.55 -11.11
N ILE A 22 -2.67 -22.99 -9.92
CA ILE A 22 -2.38 -22.29 -8.66
C ILE A 22 -0.86 -22.13 -8.41
N LYS A 23 -0.05 -23.07 -8.92
CA LYS A 23 1.42 -23.03 -8.85
C LYS A 23 2.05 -21.93 -9.72
N ASN A 24 1.29 -21.38 -10.67
CA ASN A 24 1.74 -20.34 -11.58
C ASN A 24 1.39 -18.93 -11.07
N ILE A 25 0.84 -18.81 -9.86
CA ILE A 25 0.54 -17.52 -9.24
C ILE A 25 1.85 -16.85 -8.82
N GLY A 26 2.04 -15.59 -9.24
CA GLY A 26 3.20 -14.79 -8.85
C GLY A 26 3.21 -14.47 -7.36
N SER A 27 4.40 -14.24 -6.79
CA SER A 27 4.58 -14.13 -5.33
C SER A 27 3.73 -13.04 -4.66
N ASP A 28 3.67 -11.84 -5.24
CA ASP A 28 2.84 -10.73 -4.72
C ASP A 28 1.35 -11.07 -4.71
N THR A 29 0.90 -11.80 -5.73
CA THR A 29 -0.50 -12.22 -5.86
C THR A 29 -0.82 -13.33 -4.87
N PHE A 30 0.13 -14.24 -4.64
CA PHE A 30 0.02 -15.28 -3.63
C PHE A 30 -0.06 -14.68 -2.22
N GLU A 31 0.79 -13.70 -1.90
CA GLU A 31 0.74 -12.98 -0.62
C GLU A 31 -0.58 -12.22 -0.45
N PHE A 32 -1.06 -11.56 -1.51
CA PHE A 32 -2.37 -10.92 -1.51
C PHE A 32 -3.51 -11.90 -1.20
N LEU A 33 -3.49 -13.09 -1.82
CA LEU A 33 -4.50 -14.12 -1.59
C LEU A 33 -4.43 -14.67 -0.17
N ILE A 34 -3.24 -14.93 0.37
CA ILE A 34 -3.06 -15.32 1.77
C ILE A 34 -3.65 -14.27 2.71
N LYS A 35 -3.32 -13.00 2.48
CA LYS A 35 -3.84 -11.90 3.30
C LYS A 35 -5.36 -11.74 3.21
N LYS A 36 -5.95 -12.02 2.04
CA LYS A 36 -7.38 -11.87 1.78
C LYS A 36 -8.21 -13.05 2.30
N CYS A 37 -7.69 -14.27 2.17
CA CYS A 37 -8.42 -15.52 2.33
C CYS A 37 -7.92 -16.42 3.47
N GLY A 38 -6.70 -16.20 3.95
CA GLY A 38 -6.03 -17.01 4.97
C GLY A 38 -4.82 -17.73 4.41
N ASN A 39 -3.92 -18.17 5.29
CA ASN A 39 -2.82 -19.06 4.93
C ASN A 39 -3.30 -20.52 4.94
N ASP A 40 -4.24 -20.85 5.82
CA ASP A 40 -4.83 -22.17 5.93
C ASP A 40 -6.35 -22.13 6.19
N SER A 41 -6.95 -23.32 6.27
CA SER A 41 -8.39 -23.47 6.48
C SER A 41 -8.91 -22.93 7.82
N GLY A 42 -8.06 -22.82 8.84
CA GLY A 42 -8.41 -22.29 10.16
C GLY A 42 -8.52 -20.77 10.18
N ASP A 43 -7.79 -20.09 9.30
CA ASP A 43 -7.83 -18.63 9.20
C ASP A 43 -9.15 -18.07 8.66
N GLY A 44 -9.94 -18.88 7.96
CA GLY A 44 -11.16 -18.43 7.28
C GLY A 44 -12.17 -17.78 8.24
N GLU A 45 -12.38 -18.35 9.42
CA GLU A 45 -13.28 -17.80 10.44
C GLU A 45 -12.73 -16.51 11.05
N THR A 46 -11.44 -16.49 11.38
CA THR A 46 -10.76 -15.32 11.93
C THR A 46 -10.82 -14.13 10.97
N ILE A 47 -10.57 -14.35 9.68
CA ILE A 47 -10.63 -13.31 8.64
C ILE A 47 -12.05 -12.83 8.43
N PHE A 48 -13.03 -13.74 8.40
CA PHE A 48 -14.44 -13.37 8.29
C PHE A 48 -14.87 -12.49 9.46
N ASN A 49 -14.57 -12.89 10.70
CA ASN A 49 -14.87 -12.14 11.90
C ASN A 49 -14.16 -10.78 11.94
N LYS A 50 -12.93 -10.71 11.45
CA LYS A 50 -12.18 -9.45 11.30
C LYS A 50 -12.85 -8.52 10.28
N LYS A 51 -13.29 -9.06 9.12
CA LYS A 51 -14.04 -8.29 8.11
C LYS A 51 -15.36 -7.78 8.66
N LEU A 52 -16.10 -8.62 9.39
CA LEU A 52 -17.37 -8.24 10.04
C LEU A 52 -17.18 -7.10 11.05
N LYS A 53 -16.17 -7.21 11.94
CA LYS A 53 -15.83 -6.15 12.90
C LYS A 53 -15.43 -4.84 12.20
N ASN A 54 -14.66 -4.92 11.11
CA ASN A 54 -14.27 -3.74 10.34
C ASN A 54 -15.49 -3.06 9.68
N ALA A 55 -16.39 -3.84 9.05
CA ALA A 55 -17.62 -3.31 8.48
C ALA A 55 -18.51 -2.62 9.53
N GLN A 56 -18.64 -3.21 10.72
CA GLN A 56 -19.33 -2.59 11.85
C GLN A 56 -18.66 -1.28 12.31
N GLN A 57 -17.33 -1.24 12.38
CA GLN A 57 -16.58 -0.01 12.71
C GLN A 57 -16.73 1.07 11.64
N GLN A 58 -16.67 0.73 10.35
CA GLN A 58 -16.89 1.67 9.27
C GLN A 58 -18.30 2.26 9.30
N CYS A 59 -19.33 1.44 9.59
CA CYS A 59 -20.68 1.93 9.80
C CYS A 59 -20.75 2.92 10.98
N LYS A 60 -20.06 2.63 12.09
CA LYS A 60 -19.98 3.53 13.26
C LYS A 60 -19.23 4.84 12.94
N LYS A 61 -18.14 4.78 12.17
CA LYS A 61 -17.38 5.98 11.72
C LYS A 61 -18.21 6.84 10.75
N ASN A 62 -18.89 6.23 9.79
CA ASN A 62 -19.71 6.96 8.83
C ASN A 62 -20.99 7.53 9.46
N LYS A 63 -21.48 6.93 10.56
CA LYS A 63 -22.55 7.49 11.40
C LYS A 63 -22.07 8.53 12.41
N SER A 64 -20.77 8.58 12.70
CA SER A 64 -20.19 9.66 13.50
C SER A 64 -20.23 10.92 12.63
N THR A 65 -21.23 11.75 12.90
CA THR A 65 -21.30 13.15 12.44
C THR A 65 -20.32 14.02 13.22
N ASP A 66 -19.17 13.50 13.66
CA ASP A 66 -18.19 14.29 14.40
C ASP A 66 -17.52 15.29 13.47
N THR A 67 -18.14 16.46 13.37
CA THR A 67 -17.54 17.74 12.99
C THR A 67 -16.61 18.26 14.09
N LYS A 68 -16.32 17.46 15.14
CA LYS A 68 -15.32 17.77 16.17
C LYS A 68 -13.95 17.26 15.74
N ILE A 69 -13.44 17.82 14.65
CA ILE A 69 -11.99 17.82 14.44
C ILE A 69 -11.45 18.74 15.53
N ASN A 70 -10.82 18.18 16.57
CA ASN A 70 -9.97 18.99 17.43
C ASN A 70 -8.94 19.64 16.49
N PRO A 71 -8.92 20.98 16.34
CA PRO A 71 -7.92 21.59 15.51
C PRO A 71 -6.57 21.16 16.06
N SER A 72 -5.74 20.58 15.21
CA SER A 72 -4.33 20.37 15.51
C SER A 72 -3.71 21.76 15.61
N VAL A 73 -3.81 22.39 16.78
CA VAL A 73 -3.08 23.61 17.11
C VAL A 73 -1.68 23.20 17.52
N ILE A 74 -0.96 22.54 16.61
CA ILE A 74 0.49 22.51 16.69
C ILE A 74 0.90 23.79 15.97
N SER A 75 1.06 24.89 16.73
CA SER A 75 1.67 26.08 16.16
C SER A 75 3.08 25.68 15.73
N CYS A 76 3.32 25.69 14.42
CA CYS A 76 4.66 25.50 13.91
C CYS A 76 5.42 26.78 14.23
N ASP A 77 6.26 26.75 15.27
CA ASP A 77 7.27 27.78 15.50
C ASP A 77 8.31 27.64 14.38
N CYS A 78 7.98 28.19 13.21
CA CYS A 78 8.86 28.23 12.05
C CYS A 78 10.09 29.04 12.44
N SER A 79 11.10 28.35 12.95
CA SER A 79 12.42 28.92 13.18
C SER A 79 13.02 29.22 11.81
N GLU A 80 13.53 30.44 11.67
CA GLU A 80 14.26 31.06 10.56
C GLU A 80 15.19 30.13 9.75
N PRO A 81 15.54 30.49 8.49
CA PRO A 81 16.09 29.56 7.50
C PRO A 81 17.38 28.86 7.98
N ILE A 82 17.25 27.57 8.30
CA ILE A 82 18.38 26.69 8.61
C ILE A 82 19.00 26.23 7.29
N TYR A 83 20.21 26.69 6.99
CA TYR A 83 21.01 26.07 5.93
C TYR A 83 21.46 24.67 6.38
N ILE A 84 20.88 23.63 5.79
CA ILE A 84 21.27 22.24 6.03
C ILE A 84 22.31 21.83 4.99
N ARG A 85 23.54 21.57 5.42
CA ARG A 85 24.62 21.09 4.55
C ARG A 85 24.15 19.83 3.79
N GLY A 86 24.35 19.81 2.46
CA GLY A 86 23.92 18.72 1.58
C GLY A 86 22.53 18.92 0.95
N CYS A 87 21.71 19.83 1.48
CA CYS A 87 20.44 20.22 0.86
C CYS A 87 20.69 21.37 -0.13
N GLN A 88 20.73 21.02 -1.42
CA GLN A 88 20.82 21.97 -2.53
C GLN A 88 19.47 22.12 -3.23
N PRO A 89 19.28 23.17 -4.06
CA PRO A 89 18.10 23.30 -4.91
C PRO A 89 17.83 22.00 -5.69
N LYS A 90 16.57 21.60 -5.72
CA LYS A 90 16.16 20.36 -6.40
C LYS A 90 16.31 20.51 -7.91
N ARG A 91 16.62 19.38 -8.56
CA ARG A 91 16.80 19.29 -10.02
C ARG A 91 16.20 18.01 -10.62
N TYR A 92 15.15 17.46 -9.99
CA TYR A 92 14.58 16.19 -10.43
C TYR A 92 14.02 16.27 -11.85
N ASP A 93 13.36 17.37 -12.21
CA ASP A 93 12.86 17.65 -13.57
C ASP A 93 13.74 18.68 -14.31
N GLY A 94 15.01 18.79 -13.91
CA GLY A 94 15.96 19.77 -14.44
C GLY A 94 16.15 20.99 -13.52
N PHE A 95 17.11 21.84 -13.88
CA PHE A 95 17.45 23.03 -13.10
C PHE A 95 16.39 24.15 -13.22
N ILE A 96 16.23 24.91 -12.15
CA ILE A 96 15.51 26.19 -12.19
C ILE A 96 16.35 27.19 -13.02
N SER A 97 15.68 27.96 -13.89
CA SER A 97 16.31 28.98 -14.73
C SER A 97 17.24 29.91 -13.92
N PRO A 98 18.45 30.26 -14.41
CA PRO A 98 18.93 30.11 -15.80
C PRO A 98 19.56 28.75 -16.12
N GLY A 99 19.60 27.82 -15.15
CA GLY A 99 20.08 26.46 -15.41
C GLY A 99 19.17 25.73 -16.40
N LYS A 100 19.75 24.81 -17.19
CA LYS A 100 19.04 23.93 -18.12
C LYS A 100 19.60 22.51 -18.04
N GLY A 101 18.75 21.52 -18.32
CA GLY A 101 19.10 20.09 -18.27
C GLY A 101 19.19 19.53 -16.85
N GLY A 102 19.73 18.32 -16.71
CA GLY A 102 19.95 17.66 -15.43
C GLY A 102 18.74 16.89 -14.88
N GLU A 103 17.70 16.72 -15.70
CA GLU A 103 16.51 15.95 -15.41
C GLU A 103 16.84 14.47 -15.13
N LYS A 104 16.19 13.92 -14.10
CA LYS A 104 16.19 12.50 -13.81
C LYS A 104 15.00 11.86 -14.53
N GLN A 105 15.16 10.60 -14.90
CA GLN A 105 14.09 9.79 -15.45
C GLN A 105 13.61 8.78 -14.42
N TRP A 106 12.36 8.34 -14.58
CA TRP A 106 11.84 7.20 -13.83
C TRP A 106 12.72 5.97 -14.07
N ILE A 107 13.15 5.34 -12.99
CA ILE A 107 13.86 4.07 -13.06
C ILE A 107 12.90 3.01 -12.51
N CYS A 108 12.32 2.23 -13.41
CA CYS A 108 11.55 1.04 -13.08
C CYS A 108 12.50 -0.15 -13.10
N LYS A 109 12.71 -0.83 -11.98
CA LYS A 109 13.46 -2.09 -11.91
C LYS A 109 12.51 -3.20 -11.48
N ASP A 110 12.63 -4.36 -12.12
CA ASP A 110 11.73 -5.49 -11.90
C ASP A 110 11.92 -6.17 -10.52
N THR A 111 13.09 -6.01 -9.91
CA THR A 111 13.39 -6.50 -8.56
C THR A 111 14.24 -5.50 -7.80
N ILE A 112 13.62 -4.72 -6.90
CA ILE A 112 14.30 -3.96 -5.85
C ILE A 112 13.74 -4.42 -4.52
N ILE A 113 14.60 -4.91 -3.62
CA ILE A 113 14.28 -4.90 -2.20
C ILE A 113 14.31 -3.42 -1.78
N HIS A 114 13.14 -2.85 -1.47
CA HIS A 114 13.04 -1.47 -1.03
C HIS A 114 13.98 -1.22 0.16
N GLY A 115 15.05 -0.44 -0.05
CA GLY A 115 16.05 -0.16 0.99
C GLY A 115 17.49 0.02 0.53
N HIS A 116 17.84 -0.36 -0.71
CA HIS A 116 19.19 -0.07 -1.22
C HIS A 116 19.32 1.39 -1.68
N THR A 117 20.01 2.20 -0.88
CA THR A 117 20.62 3.45 -1.36
C THR A 117 21.71 3.07 -2.36
N ASN A 118 21.55 3.51 -3.61
CA ASN A 118 22.64 3.48 -4.57
C ASN A 118 23.75 4.38 -4.01
N GLY A 119 24.91 3.79 -3.72
CA GLY A 119 26.14 4.52 -3.37
C GLY A 119 26.65 5.34 -4.55
#